data_AF-A0A4Y7T7L9-F1
#
_entry.id   AF-A0A4Y7T7L9-F1
#
_cell.length_a   1.000
_cell.length_b   1.000
_cell.length_c   1.000
_cell.angle_alpha   90.00
_cell.angle_beta   90.00
_cell.angle_gamma   90.00
#
_symmetry.space_group_name_H-M   'P 1'
#
loop_
_entity.id
_entity.type
_entity.pdbx_description
1 polymer ?
#
loop_
_entity_poly.entity_id
_entity_poly.type
_entity_poly.pdbx_seq_one_letter_code
_entity_poly.pdbx_strand_id
1 'polypeptide(L)' 'MNPWQAKAKGCPCMAVLVYLYCNDTSGNKGKKWNKHHSWVFTMTGLPRKEALKEYNVHFLSVSNIAPPLEMPDGIVDQ' A
#
# COMPACT_ATOMS: atom_id res chain seq x y z
N MET A 1 -27.40 -8.29 -4.31
CA MET A 1 -26.86 -7.19 -5.14
C MET A 1 -25.54 -6.74 -4.52
N ASN A 2 -24.49 -6.48 -5.30
CA ASN A 2 -23.20 -6.04 -4.74
C ASN A 2 -23.38 -4.64 -4.08
N PRO A 3 -23.05 -4.46 -2.78
CA PRO A 3 -23.21 -3.18 -2.11
C PRO A 3 -22.48 -2.02 -2.80
N TRP A 4 -21.36 -2.31 -3.46
CA TRP A 4 -20.59 -1.33 -4.23
C TRP A 4 -21.32 -0.85 -5.48
N GLN A 5 -22.09 -1.72 -6.14
CA GLN A 5 -22.92 -1.32 -7.29
C GLN A 5 -24.04 -0.37 -6.86
N ALA A 6 -24.66 -0.61 -5.69
CA ALA A 6 -25.65 0.29 -5.12
C ALA A 6 -25.04 1.66 -4.76
N LYS A 7 -23.84 1.67 -4.15
CA LYS A 7 -23.09 2.91 -3.86
C LYS A 7 -22.66 3.66 -5.13
N ALA A 8 -22.35 2.95 -6.21
CA ALA A 8 -21.84 3.52 -7.46
C ALA A 8 -22.89 4.21 -8.34
N LYS A 9 -24.19 4.09 -8.05
CA LYS A 9 -25.28 4.82 -8.75
C LYS A 9 -25.22 4.72 -10.28
N GLY A 10 -24.95 3.52 -10.80
CA GLY A 10 -24.85 3.26 -12.24
C GLY A 10 -23.44 3.40 -12.83
N CYS A 11 -22.45 3.83 -12.05
CA CYS A 11 -21.05 3.80 -12.48
C CYS A 11 -20.48 2.37 -12.49
N PRO A 12 -19.54 2.04 -13.40
CA PRO A 12 -18.84 0.77 -13.39
C PRO A 12 -18.09 0.52 -12.07
N CYS A 13 -18.29 -0.66 -11.49
CA CYS A 13 -17.48 -1.14 -10.36
C CYS A 13 -16.48 -2.19 -10.87
N MET A 14 -15.19 -1.96 -10.67
CA MET A 14 -14.14 -2.90 -11.01
C MET A 14 -13.38 -3.32 -9.75
N ALA A 15 -13.17 -4.62 -9.60
CA ALA A 15 -12.22 -5.15 -8.62
C ALA A 15 -10.83 -5.12 -9.26
N VAL A 16 -9.89 -4.44 -8.63
CA VAL A 16 -8.49 -4.43 -9.07
C VAL A 16 -7.63 -5.00 -7.95
N LEU A 17 -6.76 -5.94 -8.30
CA LEU A 17 -5.80 -6.50 -7.36
C LEU A 17 -4.64 -5.53 -7.16
N VAL A 18 -4.14 -5.44 -5.94
CA VAL A 18 -2.97 -4.64 -5.58
C VAL A 18 -1.88 -5.52 -4.99
N TYR A 19 -0.63 -5.20 -5.29
CA TYR A 19 0.52 -5.70 -4.53
C TYR A 19 0.77 -4.74 -3.38
N LEU A 20 0.41 -5.16 -2.17
CA LEU A 20 0.64 -4.42 -0.94
C LEU A 20 1.90 -4.96 -0.26
N TYR A 21 2.88 -4.09 0.04
CA TYR A 21 4.16 -4.52 0.61
C TYR A 21 4.73 -3.49 1.57
N CYS A 22 5.50 -3.99 2.55
CA CYS A 22 6.25 -3.15 3.48
C CYS A 22 7.62 -2.82 2.89
N ASN A 23 7.94 -1.54 2.83
CA ASN A 23 9.19 -1.01 2.36
C ASN A 23 9.97 -0.38 3.52
N ASP A 24 11.18 -0.89 3.76
CA ASP A 24 12.17 -0.28 4.64
C ASP A 24 13.03 0.68 3.81
N THR A 25 12.44 1.81 3.41
CA THR A 25 13.08 2.80 2.52
C THR A 25 14.17 3.63 3.20
N SER A 26 14.61 3.27 4.40
CA SER A 26 15.78 3.89 4.98
C SER A 26 17.04 3.32 4.32
N GLY A 27 17.34 3.76 3.10
CA GLY A 27 18.64 3.56 2.41
C GLY A 27 19.83 4.21 3.13
N ASN A 28 19.71 4.36 4.44
CA ASN A 28 20.63 5.01 5.33
C ASN A 28 21.39 3.90 6.07
N LYS A 29 22.64 3.67 5.66
CA LYS A 29 23.50 2.59 6.20
C LYS A 29 23.81 2.73 7.70
N GLY A 30 23.43 3.85 8.33
CA GLY A 30 23.56 4.05 9.76
C GLY A 30 22.25 4.49 10.40
N LYS A 31 21.43 3.56 10.90
CA LYS A 31 20.28 3.91 11.75
C LYS A 31 20.02 2.88 12.83
N LYS A 32 20.69 3.06 13.98
CA LYS A 32 20.24 2.47 15.25
C LYS A 32 18.99 3.19 15.82
N TRP A 33 18.57 4.32 15.22
CA TRP A 33 17.68 5.27 15.90
C TRP A 33 16.45 5.80 15.14
N ASN A 34 16.28 5.58 13.83
CA ASN A 34 15.13 6.14 13.07
C ASN A 34 14.62 5.20 11.97
N LYS A 35 14.26 3.96 12.34
CA LYS A 35 13.68 2.99 11.42
C LYS A 35 12.19 3.32 11.23
N HIS A 36 11.81 3.67 10.01
CA HIS A 36 10.41 3.88 9.64
C HIS A 36 10.01 2.74 8.72
N HIS A 37 9.00 1.99 9.12
CA HIS A 37 8.37 0.99 8.29
C HIS A 37 7.24 1.66 7.52
N SER A 38 7.33 1.63 6.20
CA SER A 38 6.29 2.17 5.33
C SER A 38 5.54 1.04 4.64
N TRP A 39 4.23 1.18 4.48
CA TRP A 39 3.42 0.34 3.63
C TRP A 39 3.04 1.12 2.38
N VAL A 40 3.25 0.48 1.24
CA VAL A 40 2.94 1.02 -0.08
C VAL A 40 2.24 -0.05 -0.92
N PHE A 41 1.51 0.36 -1.94
CA PHE A 41 0.90 -0.58 -2.88
C PHE A 41 1.11 -0.17 -4.34
N THR A 42 1.08 -1.17 -5.21
CA THR A 42 1.11 -0.99 -6.66
C THR A 42 0.00 -1.78 -7.32
N MET A 43 -0.59 -1.25 -8.38
CA MET A 43 -1.62 -1.94 -9.15
C MET A 43 -1.04 -3.19 -9.83
N THR A 44 -1.73 -4.32 -9.70
CA THR A 44 -1.32 -5.55 -10.39
C THR A 44 -1.59 -5.46 -11.89
N GLY A 45 -0.93 -6.32 -12.67
CA GLY A 45 -1.12 -6.40 -14.13
C GLY A 45 -0.29 -5.38 -14.93
N LEU A 46 0.40 -4.45 -14.27
CA LEU A 46 1.37 -3.58 -14.93
C LEU A 46 2.63 -4.36 -15.32
N PRO A 47 3.23 -4.09 -16.51
CA PRO A 47 4.57 -4.58 -16.81
C PRO A 47 5.56 -4.15 -15.72
N ARG A 48 6.53 -4.99 -15.37
CA ARG A 48 7.50 -4.73 -14.29
C ARG A 48 8.16 -3.33 -14.38
N LYS A 49 8.49 -2.88 -15.59
CA LYS A 49 9.08 -1.56 -15.84
C LYS A 49 8.14 -0.40 -15.47
N GLU A 50 6.84 -0.61 -15.60
CA GLU A 50 5.81 0.36 -15.25
C GLU A 50 5.48 0.29 -13.75
N ALA A 51 5.34 -0.92 -13.20
CA ALA A 51 5.00 -1.14 -11.79
C ALA A 51 6.01 -0.47 -10.82
N LEU A 52 7.28 -0.36 -11.21
CA LEU A 52 8.33 0.25 -10.40
C LEU A 52 8.48 1.77 -10.59
N LYS A 53 7.69 2.40 -11.47
CA LYS A 53 7.70 3.85 -11.60
C LYS A 53 6.98 4.47 -10.41
N GLU A 54 7.54 5.55 -9.89
CA GLU A 54 7.06 6.20 -8.65
C GLU A 54 5.57 6.55 -8.69
N TYR A 55 5.02 6.97 -9.84
CA TYR A 55 3.60 7.28 -9.97
C TYR A 55 2.65 6.08 -9.84
N ASN A 56 3.16 4.85 -10.01
CA ASN A 56 2.41 3.60 -9.82
C ASN A 56 2.66 2.98 -8.43
N VAL A 57 3.47 3.62 -7.59
CA VAL A 57 3.72 3.20 -6.21
C VAL A 57 3.03 4.18 -5.27
N HIS A 58 1.96 3.73 -4.63
CA HIS A 58 1.11 4.56 -3.81
C HIS A 58 1.42 4.37 -2.33
N PHE A 59 1.63 5.46 -1.61
CA PHE A 59 1.82 5.46 -0.17
C PHE A 59 0.51 5.12 0.56
N LEU A 60 0.61 4.27 1.58
CA LEU A 60 -0.53 3.90 2.43
C LEU A 60 -0.33 4.38 3.87
N SER A 61 0.75 3.97 4.52
CA SER A 61 1.02 4.33 5.92
C SER A 61 2.51 4.24 6.28
N VAL A 62 2.90 4.87 7.38
CA VAL A 62 4.24 4.78 7.95
C VAL A 62 4.17 4.71 9.47
N SER A 63 5.02 3.90 10.08
CA SER A 63 5.19 3.89 11.53
C SER A 63 6.66 3.71 11.91
N ASN A 64 7.07 4.38 12.98
CA ASN A 64 8.35 4.18 13.65
C ASN A 64 8.20 3.42 14.97
N ILE A 65 6.97 3.05 15.36
CA ILE A 65 6.67 2.40 16.63
C ILE A 65 6.11 1.00 16.37
N ALA A 66 5.17 0.88 15.44
CA ALA A 66 4.56 -0.39 15.09
C ALA A 66 5.50 -1.19 14.16
N PRO A 67 5.86 -2.44 14.50
CA PRO A 67 6.59 -3.33 13.61
C PRO A 67 5.73 -3.68 12.38
N PRO A 68 6.36 -4.10 11.26
CA PRO A 68 5.66 -4.34 10.00
C PRO A 68 4.47 -5.29 10.08
N LEU A 69 4.51 -6.26 10.99
CA LEU A 69 3.46 -7.27 11.17
C LEU A 69 2.23 -6.76 11.95
N GLU A 70 2.39 -5.70 12.76
CA GLU A 70 1.28 -5.09 13.53
C GLU A 70 0.59 -3.96 12.76
N MET A 71 1.30 -3.34 11.81
CA MET A 71 0.74 -2.26 10.99
C MET A 71 -0.50 -2.68 10.15
N PRO A 72 -0.60 -3.91 9.59
CA PRO A 72 -1.77 -4.38 8.87
C PRO A 72 -3.07 -4.31 9.67
N ASP A 73 -3.03 -4.56 10.98
CA ASP A 73 -4.23 -4.51 11.82
C ASP A 73 -4.82 -3.10 11.80
N GLY A 74 -3.97 -2.08 11.96
CA GLY A 74 -4.39 -0.68 11.85
C GLY A 74 -4.81 -0.24 10.45
N ILE A 75 -4.36 -0.92 9.39
CA ILE A 75 -4.80 -0.67 8.01
C ILE A 75 -6.21 -1.25 7.77
N VAL A 76 -6.52 -2.41 8.35
CA VAL A 76 -7.82 -3.08 8.19
C VAL A 76 -8.95 -2.34 8.92
N ASP A 77 -8.63 -1.66 10.02
CA ASP A 77 -9.60 -0.92 10.84
C ASP A 77 -10.01 0.45 10.27
N GLN A 78 -9.44 0.90 9.14
CA GLN A 78 -9.75 2.17 8.46
C GLN A 78 -10.87 2.04 7.43
#